data_AF-A0A849BUS8-F1
#
_entry.id   AF-A0A849BUS8-F1
#
_cell.length_a   1.000
_cell.length_b   1.000
_cell.length_c   1.000
_cell.angle_alpha   90.00
_cell.angle_beta   90.00
_cell.angle_gamma   90.00
#
_symmetry.space_group_name_H-M   'P 1'
#
loop_
_entity.id
_entity.type
_entity.pdbx_description
1 polymer ?
#
loop_
_entity_poly.entity_id
_entity_poly.type
_entity_poly.pdbx_seq_one_letter_code
_entity_poly.pdbx_strand_id
1 'polypeptide(L)'
;MTGTGERAPHPAAPSAGSGPSAGPAPASTSGADPGPDERAARLLEAFAEHLSVERGRSPHTVRAYVGDVRDLLAAARRRGGGDPADVDLALLRAWLSGEARAL
;
A
#
# COMPACT_ATOMS: atom_id res chain seq x y z
N MET A 1 16.69 -2.78 56.77
CA MET A 1 17.94 -3.35 56.19
C MET A 1 17.48 -4.44 55.24
N THR A 2 17.31 -4.17 53.95
CA THR A 2 18.37 -4.01 52.95
C THR A 2 18.07 -2.85 51.99
N GLY A 3 19.10 -2.05 51.70
CA GLY A 3 19.11 -1.11 50.58
C GLY A 3 19.76 -1.73 49.35
N THR A 4 19.71 -0.97 48.24
CA THR A 4 20.43 -1.09 46.94
C THR A 4 19.36 -0.96 45.84
N GLY A 5 19.37 0.00 44.93
CA GLY A 5 20.33 1.04 44.60
C GLY A 5 19.80 1.66 43.32
N GLU A 6 19.62 2.98 43.35
CA GLU A 6 19.17 3.86 42.28
C GLU A 6 19.97 3.66 40.97
N ARG A 7 19.30 3.69 39.81
CA ARG A 7 19.98 3.74 38.51
C ARG A 7 19.25 4.64 37.52
N ALA A 8 19.81 5.82 37.31
CA ALA A 8 19.76 6.62 36.08
C ALA A 8 21.13 7.32 35.93
N PRO A 9 21.53 7.87 34.78
CA PRO A 9 21.20 7.59 33.38
C PRO A 9 22.46 7.27 32.54
N HIS A 10 22.24 7.03 31.24
CA HIS A 10 23.27 6.90 30.20
C HIS A 10 24.11 8.18 30.00
N PRO A 11 25.42 8.03 29.73
CA PRO A 11 26.13 8.95 28.85
C PRO A 11 26.56 8.27 27.54
N ALA A 12 26.45 9.04 26.45
CA ALA A 12 26.87 8.72 25.11
C ALA A 12 28.40 8.83 24.95
N ALA A 13 28.95 8.06 24.01
CA ALA A 13 30.24 8.35 23.39
C ALA A 13 30.10 8.25 21.85
N PRO A 14 30.53 9.25 21.08
CA PRO A 14 30.57 9.22 19.62
C PRO A 14 31.98 8.94 19.09
N SER A 15 32.09 8.12 18.03
CA SER A 15 33.21 8.02 17.04
C SER A 15 33.01 6.73 16.22
N ALA A 16 33.29 6.59 14.92
CA ALA A 16 33.89 7.44 13.90
C ALA A 16 33.39 6.93 12.52
N GLY A 17 33.51 7.78 11.50
CA GLY A 17 32.83 7.62 10.21
C GLY A 17 33.27 6.46 9.32
N SER A 18 32.36 6.12 8.42
CA SER A 18 32.65 5.52 7.12
C SER A 18 32.04 6.45 6.07
N GLY A 19 32.88 6.89 5.12
CA GLY A 19 32.52 7.89 4.12
C GLY A 19 31.38 7.46 3.19
N PRO A 20 30.81 8.40 2.41
CA PRO A 20 29.81 8.06 1.41
C PRO A 20 30.49 7.29 0.28
N SER A 21 30.43 5.96 0.34
CA SER A 21 30.65 5.13 -0.84
C SER A 21 29.56 5.50 -1.84
N ALA A 22 29.99 5.99 -3.00
CA ALA A 22 29.17 6.54 -4.06
C ALA A 22 27.86 5.77 -4.20
N GLY A 23 26.76 6.45 -3.86
CA GLY A 23 25.43 5.90 -4.10
C GLY A 23 25.32 5.55 -5.58
N PRO A 24 24.64 4.44 -5.95
CA PRO A 24 24.20 4.31 -7.33
C PRO A 24 23.40 5.59 -7.62
N ALA A 25 23.84 6.34 -8.63
CA ALA A 25 23.07 7.44 -9.17
C ALA A 25 21.61 6.99 -9.23
N PRO A 26 20.63 7.75 -8.69
CA PRO A 26 19.24 7.36 -8.85
C PRO A 26 19.03 7.25 -10.35
N ALA A 27 18.86 6.01 -10.82
CA ALA A 27 18.54 5.73 -12.20
C ALA A 27 17.37 6.65 -12.52
N SER A 28 17.60 7.56 -13.46
CA SER A 28 16.66 8.58 -13.89
C SER A 28 15.27 7.96 -13.94
N THR A 29 14.43 8.26 -12.95
CA THR A 29 13.01 7.92 -13.01
C THR A 29 12.47 8.83 -14.09
N SER A 30 12.54 8.35 -15.32
CA SER A 30 11.83 8.93 -16.44
C SER A 30 10.42 9.18 -15.95
N GLY A 31 9.92 10.41 -16.11
CA GLY A 31 8.54 10.80 -15.84
C GLY A 31 7.58 10.13 -16.80
N ALA A 32 7.71 8.81 -16.97
CA ALA A 32 6.76 7.97 -17.64
C ALA A 32 5.54 7.88 -16.74
N ASP A 33 4.38 8.20 -17.30
CA ASP A 33 3.12 7.97 -16.62
C ASP A 33 3.03 6.48 -16.28
N PRO A 34 2.93 6.12 -15.00
CA PRO A 34 2.93 4.73 -14.58
C PRO A 34 1.81 3.97 -15.26
N GLY A 35 2.12 2.74 -15.70
CA GLY A 35 1.14 1.88 -16.34
C GLY A 35 -0.09 1.66 -15.45
N PRO A 36 -1.24 1.28 -16.04
CA PRO A 36 -2.51 1.17 -15.33
C PRO A 36 -2.42 0.22 -14.12
N ASP A 37 -1.69 -0.89 -14.24
CA ASP A 37 -1.49 -1.85 -13.16
C ASP A 37 -0.72 -1.25 -11.96
N GLU A 38 0.30 -0.43 -12.24
CA GLU A 38 1.09 0.23 -11.20
C GLU A 38 0.29 1.34 -10.53
N ARG A 39 -0.47 2.10 -11.30
CA ARG A 39 -1.40 3.11 -10.77
C ARG A 39 -2.47 2.48 -9.88
N ALA A 40 -3.07 1.38 -10.33
CA ALA A 40 -4.04 0.62 -9.56
C ALA A 40 -3.44 0.12 -8.24
N ALA A 41 -2.21 -0.41 -8.27
CA ALA A 41 -1.52 -0.86 -7.06
C ALA A 41 -1.30 0.27 -6.05
N ARG A 42 -0.80 1.43 -6.50
CA ARG A 42 -0.58 2.60 -5.62
C ARG A 42 -1.88 3.14 -5.04
N LEU A 43 -2.95 3.21 -5.84
CA LEU A 43 -4.26 3.65 -5.36
C LEU A 43 -4.86 2.67 -4.34
N LEU A 44 -4.64 1.37 -4.53
CA LEU A 44 -5.09 0.35 -3.59
C LEU A 44 -4.33 0.41 -2.26
N GLU A 45 -3.03 0.73 -2.29
CA GLU A 45 -2.23 0.97 -1.09
C GLU A 45 -2.71 2.23 -0.35
N ALA A 46 -2.91 3.34 -1.05
CA ALA A 46 -3.46 4.57 -0.47
C ALA A 46 -4.85 4.36 0.14
N PHE A 47 -5.70 3.54 -0.50
CA PHE A 47 -7.00 3.17 0.04
C PHE A 47 -6.88 2.35 1.33
N ALA A 48 -5.94 1.40 1.40
CA ALA A 48 -5.68 0.62 2.60
C ALA A 48 -5.21 1.51 3.77
N GLU A 49 -4.33 2.47 3.48
CA GLU A 49 -3.86 3.47 4.44
C GLU A 49 -5.02 4.34 4.94
N HIS A 50 -5.85 4.88 4.03
CA HIS A 50 -7.03 5.66 4.38
C HIS A 50 -7.99 4.90 5.30
N LEU A 51 -8.28 3.64 4.99
CA LEU A 51 -9.15 2.81 5.84
C LEU A 51 -8.57 2.61 7.25
N SER A 52 -7.25 2.46 7.36
CA SER A 52 -6.57 2.16 8.61
C SER A 52 -6.39 3.42 9.47
N VAL A 53 -5.83 4.48 8.88
CA VAL A 53 -5.40 5.69 9.58
C VAL A 53 -6.55 6.67 9.76
N GLU A 54 -7.30 6.95 8.69
CA GLU A 54 -8.34 7.98 8.74
C GLU A 54 -9.69 7.44 9.19
N ARG A 55 -10.02 6.20 8.83
CA ARG A 55 -11.32 5.58 9.16
C ARG A 55 -11.29 4.64 10.35
N GLY A 56 -10.10 4.40 10.92
CA GLY A 56 -9.90 3.55 12.10
C GLY A 56 -10.45 2.13 11.93
N ARG A 57 -10.43 1.57 10.71
CA ARG A 57 -11.00 0.24 10.45
C ARG A 57 -10.08 -0.85 11.00
N SER A 58 -10.68 -1.94 11.46
CA SER A 58 -9.92 -3.09 11.93
C SER A 58 -9.05 -3.68 10.82
N PRO A 59 -7.90 -4.31 11.13
CA PRO A 59 -7.06 -4.97 10.13
C PRO A 59 -7.82 -6.01 9.31
N HIS A 60 -8.80 -6.69 9.92
CA HIS A 60 -9.64 -7.65 9.21
C HIS A 60 -10.53 -6.97 8.17
N THR A 61 -11.16 -5.84 8.52
CA THR A 61 -12.00 -5.06 7.60
C THR A 61 -11.19 -4.46 6.45
N VAL A 62 -9.99 -3.94 6.73
CA VAL A 62 -9.08 -3.42 5.70
C VAL A 62 -8.74 -4.52 4.69
N ARG A 63 -8.36 -5.72 5.17
CA ARG A 63 -8.08 -6.85 4.28
C ARG A 63 -9.27 -7.25 3.43
N ALA A 64 -10.48 -7.28 3.99
CA ALA A 64 -11.69 -7.61 3.24
C ALA A 64 -11.91 -6.60 2.11
N TYR A 65 -11.88 -5.29 2.41
CA TYR A 65 -12.15 -4.24 1.44
C TYR A 65 -11.09 -4.16 0.34
N VAL A 66 -9.81 -4.28 0.71
CA VAL A 66 -8.70 -4.33 -0.24
C VAL A 66 -8.81 -5.56 -1.14
N GLY A 67 -9.23 -6.70 -0.59
CA GLY A 67 -9.50 -7.93 -1.35
C GLY A 67 -10.62 -7.72 -2.37
N ASP A 68 -11.75 -7.16 -1.95
CA ASP A 68 -12.90 -6.91 -2.82
C ASP A 68 -12.55 -5.95 -3.98
N VAL A 69 -11.82 -4.87 -3.70
CA VAL A 69 -11.38 -3.92 -4.74
C VAL A 69 -10.36 -4.57 -5.69
N ARG A 70 -9.44 -5.39 -5.17
CA ARG A 70 -8.50 -6.14 -6.02
C ARG A 70 -9.24 -7.10 -6.96
N ASP A 71 -10.25 -7.80 -6.46
CA ASP A 71 -11.09 -8.71 -7.26
C ASP A 71 -11.87 -7.95 -8.35
N LEU A 72 -12.42 -6.78 -8.02
CA LEU A 72 -13.11 -5.91 -8.97
C LEU A 72 -12.17 -5.41 -10.08
N LEU A 73 -10.97 -4.94 -9.72
CA LEU A 73 -9.97 -4.47 -10.69
C LEU A 73 -9.48 -5.61 -11.58
N ALA A 74 -9.34 -6.83 -11.04
CA ALA A 74 -9.04 -8.01 -11.85
C ALA A 74 -10.16 -8.28 -12.89
N ALA A 75 -11.43 -8.11 -12.50
CA ALA A 75 -12.56 -8.23 -13.42
C ALA A 75 -12.60 -7.11 -14.49
N ALA A 76 -12.16 -5.89 -14.14
CA ALA A 76 -11.99 -4.80 -15.09
C ALA A 76 -10.92 -5.13 -16.15
N ARG A 77 -9.78 -5.68 -15.70
CA ARG A 77 -8.66 -6.09 -16.58
C ARG A 77 -9.08 -7.13 -17.62
N ARG A 78 -9.93 -8.09 -17.25
CA ARG A 78 -10.45 -9.10 -18.20
C ARG A 78 -11.31 -8.50 -19.33
N ARG A 79 -11.87 -7.31 -19.13
CA ARG A 79 -12.66 -6.59 -20.15
C ARG A 79 -11.82 -5.64 -21.01
N GLY A 80 -10.49 -5.67 -20.88
CA GLY A 80 -9.58 -4.78 -21.60
C GLY A 80 -9.36 -3.41 -20.96
N GLY A 81 -9.89 -3.20 -19.76
CA GLY A 81 -9.53 -2.05 -18.90
C GLY A 81 -8.36 -2.39 -17.98
N GLY A 82 -8.20 -1.61 -16.92
CA GLY A 82 -7.22 -1.89 -15.87
C GLY A 82 -6.90 -0.70 -14.98
N ASP A 83 -7.30 0.49 -15.41
CA ASP A 83 -7.31 1.67 -14.57
C ASP A 83 -8.56 1.64 -13.67
N PRO A 84 -8.44 1.93 -12.36
CA PRO A 84 -9.60 2.18 -11.50
C PRO A 84 -10.58 3.22 -12.07
N ALA A 85 -10.12 4.15 -12.90
CA ALA A 85 -10.94 5.13 -13.60
C ALA A 85 -11.88 4.50 -14.65
N ASP A 86 -11.59 3.30 -15.14
CA ASP A 86 -12.42 2.57 -16.10
C ASP A 86 -13.58 1.82 -15.42
N VAL A 87 -13.67 1.86 -14.09
CA VAL A 87 -14.74 1.18 -13.35
C VAL A 87 -16.06 1.93 -13.52
N ASP A 88 -16.93 1.36 -14.36
CA ASP A 88 -18.30 1.85 -14.55
C ASP A 88 -19.34 1.07 -13.73
N LEU A 89 -20.58 1.58 -13.76
CA LEU A 89 -21.69 0.99 -13.02
C LEU A 89 -22.11 -0.38 -13.57
N ALA A 90 -21.90 -0.64 -14.87
CA ALA A 90 -22.26 -1.91 -15.49
C ALA A 90 -21.32 -3.03 -15.01
N LEU A 91 -20.01 -2.75 -15.01
CA LEU A 91 -18.99 -3.61 -14.44
C LEU A 91 -19.25 -3.90 -12.96
N LEU A 92 -19.50 -2.85 -12.16
CA LEU A 92 -19.77 -3.01 -10.72
C LEU A 92 -20.98 -3.92 -10.48
N ARG A 93 -22.07 -3.74 -11.23
CA ARG A 93 -23.28 -4.58 -11.11
C ARG A 93 -23.01 -6.03 -11.52
N ALA A 94 -22.32 -6.24 -12.63
CA ALA A 94 -21.95 -7.59 -13.08
C ALA A 94 -21.00 -8.29 -12.09
N TRP A 95 -20.16 -7.54 -11.37
CA TRP A 95 -19.31 -8.10 -10.32
C TRP A 95 -20.11 -8.46 -9.07
N LEU A 96 -21.04 -7.58 -8.64
CA LEU A 96 -21.91 -7.83 -7.49
C LEU A 96 -22.89 -8.99 -7.72
N SER A 97 -23.32 -9.22 -8.97
CA SER A 97 -24.15 -10.39 -9.32
C SER A 97 -23.37 -11.71 -9.34
N GLY A 98 -22.04 -11.66 -9.21
CA GLY A 98 -21.15 -12.81 -9.33
C GLY A 98 -20.80 -13.21 -10.77
N GLU A 99 -21.48 -12.64 -11.76
CA GLU A 99 -21.28 -12.93 -13.19
C GLU A 99 -19.83 -12.65 -13.62
N ALA A 100 -19.28 -11.51 -13.21
CA ALA A 100 -17.91 -11.15 -13.56
C ALA A 100 -16.85 -11.88 -12.72
N ARG A 101 -17.21 -12.54 -11.60
CA ARG A 101 -16.26 -13.33 -10.78
C ARG A 101 -16.07 -14.75 -11.32
N ALA A 102 -17.01 -15.24 -12.13
CA ALA A 102 -17.03 -16.61 -12.66
C ALA A 102 -16.31 -16.80 -14.01
N LEU A 103 -15.87 -15.70 -14.65
CA LEU A 103 -15.10 -15.67 -15.90
C LEU A 103 -13.62 -15.44 -15.60
#